data_AF-A0A418DZ82-F1
#
_entry.id   AF-A0A418DZ82-F1
#
_cell.length_a   1.000
_cell.length_b   1.000
_cell.length_c   1.000
_cell.angle_alpha   90.00
_cell.angle_beta   90.00
_cell.angle_gamma   90.00
#
_symmetry.space_group_name_H-M   'P 1'
#
loop_
_entity.id
_entity.type
_entity.pdbx_description
1 polymer ?
#
loop_
_entity_poly.entity_id
_entity_poly.type
_entity_poly.pdbx_seq_one_letter_code
_entity_poly.pdbx_strand_id
1 'polypeptide(L)'
;MLVSWVHDMRKDGVPVTSSMLRIMAMKAAIDEGYNKDEFRAPCDTNGDGIAERTKFAECVHQLVSDHGIAVIYNADQTAVNYEYLPTKTINGISEKTVWVKCGGKTKKRVTAMVLADATGAKHPLFLVLRTTKSKIKADQVEDQSCRTGQP
;
A
#
# COMPACT_ATOMS: atom_id res chain seq x y z
N MET A 1 -5.48 -17.24 3.30
CA MET A 1 -4.00 -17.29 3.36
C MET A 1 -3.35 -15.90 3.29
N LEU A 2 -3.49 -15.14 2.20
CA LEU A 2 -2.83 -13.83 2.04
C LEU A 2 -3.27 -12.79 3.09
N VAL A 3 -4.57 -12.69 3.36
CA VAL A 3 -5.12 -11.76 4.37
C VAL A 3 -4.60 -12.10 5.77
N SER A 4 -4.55 -13.40 6.12
CA SER A 4 -3.97 -13.87 7.38
C SER A 4 -2.50 -13.49 7.49
N TRP A 5 -1.71 -13.71 6.43
CA TRP A 5 -0.31 -13.29 6.38
C TRP A 5 -0.14 -11.78 6.55
N VAL A 6 -0.97 -10.96 5.89
CA VAL A 6 -0.98 -9.51 6.07
C VAL A 6 -1.29 -9.14 7.53
N HIS A 7 -2.27 -9.80 8.15
CA HIS A 7 -2.60 -9.56 9.55
C HIS A 7 -1.45 -9.91 10.49
N ASP A 8 -0.74 -11.01 10.25
CA ASP A 8 0.38 -11.44 11.09
C ASP A 8 1.57 -10.50 10.95
N MET A 9 1.95 -10.12 9.72
CA MET A 9 2.97 -9.06 9.50
C MET A 9 2.60 -7.75 10.20
N ARG A 10 1.31 -7.40 10.24
CA ARG A 10 0.83 -6.21 10.94
C ARG A 10 0.88 -6.34 12.47
N LYS A 11 0.63 -7.53 13.03
CA LYS A 11 0.82 -7.78 14.47
C LYS A 11 2.28 -7.59 14.87
N ASP A 12 3.20 -7.97 13.99
CA ASP A 12 4.64 -7.86 14.21
C ASP A 12 5.20 -6.45 13.90
N GLY A 13 4.34 -5.50 13.49
CA GLY A 13 4.74 -4.14 13.15
C GLY A 13 5.51 -4.01 11.83
N VAL A 14 5.54 -5.07 11.02
CA VAL A 14 6.27 -5.10 9.75
C VAL A 14 5.44 -4.40 8.66
N PRO A 15 5.99 -3.37 7.98
CA PRO A 15 5.29 -2.69 6.91
C PRO A 15 5.11 -3.60 5.69
N VAL A 16 3.85 -3.90 5.36
CA VAL A 16 3.50 -4.62 4.15
C VAL A 16 3.40 -3.65 2.97
N THR A 17 4.38 -3.68 2.08
CA THR A 17 4.42 -2.82 0.88
C THR A 17 3.66 -3.45 -0.30
N SER A 18 3.36 -2.65 -1.33
CA SER A 18 2.72 -3.13 -2.57
C SER A 18 3.53 -4.25 -3.25
N SER A 19 4.86 -4.10 -3.33
CA SER A 19 5.73 -5.14 -3.89
C SER A 19 5.68 -6.44 -3.11
N MET A 20 5.65 -6.37 -1.78
CA MET A 20 5.52 -7.56 -0.93
C MET A 20 4.16 -8.25 -1.12
N LEU A 21 3.07 -7.49 -1.19
CA LEU A 21 1.74 -8.02 -1.51
C LEU A 21 1.74 -8.73 -2.86
N ARG A 22 2.33 -8.12 -3.89
CA ARG A 22 2.44 -8.70 -5.22
C ARG A 22 3.22 -10.02 -5.20
N ILE A 23 4.39 -10.05 -4.54
CA ILE A 23 5.21 -11.25 -4.43
C ILE A 23 4.47 -12.37 -3.69
N MET A 24 3.83 -12.05 -2.57
CA MET A 24 3.12 -13.05 -1.77
C MET A 24 1.85 -13.54 -2.44
N ALA A 25 1.11 -12.67 -3.13
CA ALA A 25 -0.03 -13.07 -3.94
C ALA A 25 0.39 -14.00 -5.09
N MET A 26 1.51 -13.70 -5.76
CA MET A 26 2.06 -14.58 -6.80
C MET A 26 2.50 -15.94 -6.24
N LYS A 27 3.20 -15.95 -5.10
CA LYS A 27 3.59 -17.21 -4.44
C LYS A 27 2.37 -18.05 -4.08
N ALA A 28 1.38 -17.43 -3.44
CA ALA A 28 0.12 -18.08 -3.10
C ALA A 28 -0.58 -18.66 -4.33
N ALA A 29 -0.62 -17.91 -5.44
CA ALA A 29 -1.24 -18.39 -6.67
C ALA A 29 -0.49 -19.61 -7.25
N ILE A 30 0.84 -19.59 -7.26
CA ILE A 30 1.66 -20.73 -7.71
C ILE A 30 1.44 -21.95 -6.81
N ASP A 31 1.38 -21.77 -5.50
CA ASP A 31 1.15 -22.86 -4.53
C ASP A 31 -0.23 -23.53 -4.73
N GLU A 32 -1.23 -22.76 -5.16
CA GLU A 32 -2.58 -23.25 -5.54
C GLU A 32 -2.63 -23.82 -6.98
N GLY A 33 -1.50 -23.83 -7.70
CA GLY A 33 -1.37 -24.41 -9.04
C GLY A 33 -1.69 -23.46 -10.20
N TYR A 34 -1.89 -22.17 -9.94
CA TYR A 34 -2.14 -21.19 -11.00
C TYR A 34 -0.85 -20.79 -11.74
N ASN A 35 -0.99 -20.53 -13.05
CA ASN A 35 0.13 -20.05 -13.84
C ASN A 35 0.36 -18.55 -13.59
N LYS A 36 1.62 -18.16 -13.38
CA LYS A 36 2.04 -16.76 -13.18
C LYS A 36 1.61 -15.85 -14.34
N ASP A 37 1.59 -16.36 -15.56
CA ASP A 37 1.26 -15.59 -16.76
C ASP A 37 -0.26 -15.33 -16.88
N GLU A 38 -1.08 -16.08 -16.16
CA GLU A 38 -2.55 -15.98 -16.16
C GLU A 38 -3.05 -14.74 -15.40
N PHE A 39 -2.29 -14.28 -14.39
CA PHE A 39 -2.60 -13.08 -13.61
C PHE A 39 -2.01 -11.80 -14.19
N ARG A 40 -1.27 -11.88 -15.30
CA ARG A 40 -0.82 -10.69 -16.03
C ARG A 40 -2.01 -10.19 -16.83
N ALA A 41 -2.52 -9.00 -16.49
CA ALA A 41 -3.57 -8.35 -17.27
C ALA A 41 -3.19 -8.39 -18.77
N PRO A 42 -4.02 -8.95 -19.66
CA PRO A 42 -3.69 -9.12 -21.09
C PRO A 42 -3.53 -7.82 -21.88
N CYS A 43 -3.54 -6.66 -21.22
CA CYS A 43 -3.85 -5.38 -21.84
C CYS A 43 -2.70 -4.38 -21.64
N ASP A 44 -1.51 -4.73 -22.15
CA ASP A 44 -0.45 -3.77 -22.44
C ASP A 44 -0.46 -3.43 -23.95
N THR A 45 -1.62 -3.15 -24.56
CA THR A 45 -1.70 -2.71 -25.97
C THR A 45 -2.15 -1.27 -25.99
N ASN A 46 -1.34 -0.36 -26.55
CA ASN A 46 -1.58 1.09 -26.67
C ASN A 46 -2.82 1.43 -27.54
N GLY A 47 -4.03 1.15 -27.06
CA GLY A 47 -5.30 1.35 -27.75
C GLY A 47 -6.18 2.42 -27.09
N ASP A 48 -7.40 2.54 -27.62
CA ASP A 48 -8.43 3.42 -27.07
C ASP A 48 -8.81 2.98 -25.64
N GLY A 49 -8.70 3.89 -24.68
CA GLY A 49 -8.85 3.60 -23.24
C GLY A 49 -10.24 3.10 -22.83
N ILE A 50 -11.25 3.21 -23.70
CA ILE A 50 -12.57 2.58 -23.48
C ILE A 50 -12.52 1.10 -23.82
N ALA A 51 -11.97 0.73 -24.97
CA ALA A 51 -11.89 -0.66 -25.42
C ALA A 51 -10.99 -1.52 -24.52
N GLU A 52 -9.90 -0.94 -23.99
CA GLU A 52 -9.03 -1.62 -23.03
C GLU A 52 -9.73 -1.91 -21.70
N ARG A 53 -10.53 -0.97 -21.19
CA ARG A 53 -11.29 -1.15 -19.95
C ARG A 53 -12.32 -2.27 -20.09
N THR A 54 -13.03 -2.31 -21.21
CA THR A 54 -14.01 -3.36 -21.47
C THR A 54 -13.35 -4.74 -21.53
N LYS A 55 -12.25 -4.87 -22.28
CA LYS A 55 -11.48 -6.12 -22.36
C LYS A 55 -10.96 -6.56 -20.99
N PHE A 56 -10.40 -5.63 -20.21
CA PHE A 56 -9.93 -5.93 -18.87
C PHE A 56 -11.07 -6.42 -17.96
N ALA A 57 -12.23 -5.75 -17.99
CA ALA A 57 -13.39 -6.14 -17.20
C ALA A 57 -13.88 -7.54 -17.59
N GLU A 58 -13.98 -7.84 -18.89
CA GLU A 58 -14.35 -9.16 -19.40
C GLU A 58 -13.36 -10.25 -18.94
N CYS A 59 -12.05 -10.00 -19.05
CA CYS A 59 -11.04 -10.93 -18.58
C CYS A 59 -11.13 -11.18 -17.07
N VAL A 60 -11.33 -10.13 -16.26
CA VAL A 60 -11.51 -10.29 -14.80
C VAL A 60 -12.77 -11.09 -14.49
N HIS A 61 -13.87 -10.85 -15.20
CA HIS A 61 -15.09 -11.62 -15.01
C HIS A 61 -14.94 -13.10 -15.35
N GLN A 62 -14.26 -13.41 -16.47
CA GLN A 62 -13.96 -14.80 -16.84
C GLN A 62 -13.09 -15.47 -15.78
N LEU A 63 -12.00 -14.81 -15.36
CA LEU A 63 -11.09 -15.33 -14.32
C LEU A 63 -11.83 -15.62 -13.00
N VAL A 64 -12.73 -14.72 -12.59
CA VAL A 64 -13.53 -14.89 -11.36
C VAL A 64 -14.47 -16.09 -11.49
N SER A 65 -15.08 -16.29 -12.65
CA SER A 65 -15.97 -17.42 -12.91
C SER A 65 -15.21 -18.75 -12.99
N ASP A 66 -14.15 -18.80 -13.80
CA ASP A 66 -13.40 -20.03 -14.10
C ASP A 66 -12.71 -20.59 -12.85
N HIS A 67 -12.18 -19.69 -12.00
CA HIS A 67 -11.48 -20.06 -10.77
C HIS A 67 -12.36 -20.02 -9.53
N GLY A 68 -13.66 -19.73 -9.67
CA GLY A 68 -14.59 -19.66 -8.56
C GLY A 68 -14.16 -18.67 -7.47
N ILE A 69 -13.62 -17.51 -7.86
CA ILE A 69 -13.09 -16.53 -6.92
C ILE A 69 -14.22 -15.97 -6.07
N ALA A 70 -14.25 -16.36 -4.80
CA ALA A 70 -15.30 -15.96 -3.87
C ALA A 70 -15.15 -14.51 -3.37
N VAL A 71 -13.91 -13.99 -3.25
CA VAL A 71 -13.65 -12.67 -2.66
C VAL A 71 -12.52 -11.97 -3.40
N ILE A 72 -12.76 -10.72 -3.78
CA ILE A 72 -11.77 -9.83 -4.39
C ILE A 72 -11.36 -8.76 -3.35
N TYR A 73 -10.06 -8.45 -3.30
CA TYR A 73 -9.52 -7.42 -2.42
C TYR A 73 -8.89 -6.29 -3.24
N ASN A 74 -9.26 -5.05 -2.93
CA ASN A 74 -8.55 -3.87 -3.39
C ASN A 74 -7.47 -3.49 -2.38
N ALA A 75 -6.22 -3.39 -2.85
CA ALA A 75 -5.08 -2.96 -2.05
C ALA A 75 -4.43 -1.74 -2.70
N ASP A 76 -4.39 -0.61 -2.00
CA ASP A 76 -3.86 0.64 -2.54
C ASP A 76 -2.98 1.40 -1.54
N GLN A 77 -2.08 2.22 -2.08
CA GLN A 77 -1.19 3.08 -1.33
C GLN A 77 -1.64 4.55 -1.43
N THR A 78 -2.13 5.11 -0.33
CA THR A 78 -2.58 6.52 -0.28
C THR A 78 -1.72 7.39 0.62
N ALA A 79 -1.58 8.68 0.29
CA ALA A 79 -0.84 9.63 1.12
C ALA A 79 -1.76 10.23 2.18
N VAL A 80 -1.48 9.94 3.45
CA VAL A 80 -2.12 10.58 4.60
C VAL A 80 -1.31 11.80 4.98
N ASN A 81 -1.92 12.96 4.82
CA ASN A 81 -1.37 14.21 5.32
C ASN A 81 -1.78 14.34 6.79
N TYR A 82 -0.82 14.64 7.66
CA TYR A 82 -1.15 15.14 8.99
C TYR A 82 -0.77 16.62 9.05
N GLU A 83 -1.76 17.45 9.42
CA GLU A 83 -1.52 18.84 9.74
C GLU A 83 -0.98 18.92 11.15
N TYR A 84 0.12 19.67 11.30
CA TYR A 84 0.55 20.09 12.62
C TYR A 84 -0.43 21.12 13.13
N LEU A 85 -0.74 21.07 14.44
CA LEU A 85 -1.50 22.14 15.08
C LEU A 85 -0.86 23.50 14.72
N PRO A 86 -1.66 24.52 14.37
CA PRO A 86 -1.13 25.83 14.04
C PRO A 86 -0.19 26.33 15.14
N THR A 87 0.99 26.85 14.77
CA THR A 87 1.91 27.52 15.71
C THR A 87 1.37 28.89 16.16
N LYS A 88 0.06 29.11 16.09
CA LYS A 88 -0.57 30.36 16.51
C LYS A 88 -0.90 30.23 17.99
N THR A 89 -0.36 31.13 18.79
CA THR A 89 -0.77 31.30 20.20
C THR A 89 -2.24 31.73 20.20
N ILE A 90 -3.13 30.89 20.73
CA ILE A 90 -4.57 31.18 20.87
C ILE A 90 -4.85 31.53 22.34
N ASN A 91 -4.14 32.51 22.88
CA ASN A 91 -4.35 32.93 24.26
C ASN A 91 -4.57 34.45 24.31
N GLY A 92 -5.45 34.88 25.22
CA GLY A 92 -5.54 36.28 25.62
C GLY A 92 -4.29 36.71 26.39
N ILE A 93 -4.03 38.02 26.45
CA ILE A 93 -2.90 38.57 27.20
C ILE A 93 -2.98 38.05 28.66
N SER A 94 -1.95 37.33 29.11
CA SER A 94 -1.70 36.75 30.46
C SER A 94 -1.95 35.24 30.70
N GLU A 95 -2.38 34.44 29.72
CA GLU A 95 -2.53 32.98 29.95
C GLU A 95 -1.23 32.19 29.77
N LYS A 96 -1.08 31.08 30.49
CA LYS A 96 0.11 30.20 30.45
C LYS A 96 0.35 29.65 29.04
N THR A 97 1.52 29.95 28.48
CA THR A 97 1.94 29.45 27.16
C THR A 97 2.45 28.01 27.25
N VAL A 98 1.81 27.09 26.53
CA VAL A 98 2.35 25.75 26.26
C VAL A 98 3.09 25.79 24.93
N TRP A 99 4.42 25.61 24.98
CA TRP A 99 5.24 25.53 23.77
C TRP A 99 5.19 24.12 23.18
N VAL A 100 4.45 23.97 22.09
CA VAL A 100 4.51 22.75 21.28
C VAL A 100 5.64 22.92 20.26
N LYS A 101 6.74 22.19 20.44
CA LYS A 101 7.84 22.16 19.46
C LYS A 101 7.37 21.41 18.21
N CYS A 102 7.00 22.14 17.16
CA CYS A 102 6.77 21.57 15.83
C CYS A 102 8.09 21.40 15.08
N GLY A 103 8.29 20.25 14.44
CA GLY A 103 9.54 19.87 13.76
C GLY A 103 9.87 20.61 12.46
N GLY A 104 9.43 21.88 12.32
CA GLY A 104 9.78 22.79 11.22
C GLY A 104 9.23 22.42 9.84
N LYS A 105 8.43 21.36 9.70
CA LYS A 105 7.77 21.00 8.44
C LYS A 105 6.29 21.30 8.51
N THR A 106 5.81 22.16 7.63
CA THR A 106 4.40 22.54 7.52
C THR A 106 3.51 21.36 7.12
N LYS A 107 4.08 20.37 6.42
CA LYS A 107 3.37 19.17 5.98
C LYS A 107 4.35 18.00 5.95
N LYS A 108 4.03 16.93 6.65
CA LYS A 108 4.66 15.63 6.44
C LYS A 108 3.59 14.67 5.93
N ARG A 109 3.99 13.85 4.96
CA ARG A 109 3.13 12.82 4.38
C ARG A 109 3.54 11.49 4.99
N VAL A 110 2.58 10.77 5.56
CA VAL A 110 2.71 9.35 5.85
C VAL A 110 2.03 8.61 4.73
N THR A 111 2.57 7.48 4.33
CA THR A 111 1.91 6.61 3.37
C THR A 111 1.01 5.65 4.15
N ALA A 112 -0.26 5.52 3.81
CA ALA A 112 -1.11 4.45 4.30
C ALA A 112 -1.27 3.38 3.22
N MET A 113 -1.17 2.12 3.63
CA MET A 113 -1.62 0.98 2.82
C MET A 113 -3.04 0.64 3.27
N VAL A 114 -3.99 0.73 2.34
CA VAL A 114 -5.42 0.48 2.56
C VAL A 114 -5.80 -0.84 1.90
N LEU A 115 -6.63 -1.63 2.57
CA LEU A 115 -7.16 -2.89 2.05
C LEU A 115 -8.67 -2.91 2.28
N ALA A 116 -9.44 -3.21 1.23
CA ALA A 116 -10.89 -3.38 1.31
C ALA A 116 -11.32 -4.61 0.49
N ASP A 117 -12.30 -5.35 0.98
CA ASP A 117 -12.88 -6.48 0.26
C ASP A 117 -14.09 -6.08 -0.61
N ALA A 118 -14.52 -6.99 -1.47
CA ALA A 118 -15.65 -6.80 -2.39
C ALA A 118 -17.00 -6.58 -1.67
N THR A 119 -17.10 -6.87 -0.37
CA THR A 119 -18.30 -6.57 0.44
C THR A 119 -18.32 -5.11 0.93
N GLY A 120 -17.21 -4.39 0.72
CA GLY A 120 -16.99 -3.03 1.21
C GLY A 120 -16.38 -2.97 2.60
N ALA A 121 -16.03 -4.11 3.22
CA ALA A 121 -15.40 -4.12 4.52
C ALA A 121 -13.95 -3.60 4.41
N LYS A 122 -13.61 -2.64 5.27
CA LYS A 122 -12.27 -2.04 5.34
C LYS A 122 -11.45 -2.78 6.38
N HIS A 123 -10.33 -3.35 5.96
CA HIS A 123 -9.37 -3.95 6.88
C HIS A 123 -8.49 -2.87 7.53
N PRO A 124 -7.85 -3.17 8.67
CA PRO A 124 -7.06 -2.18 9.41
C PRO A 124 -6.06 -1.42 8.53
N LEU A 125 -5.87 -0.14 8.81
CA LEU A 125 -4.89 0.69 8.10
C LEU A 125 -3.47 0.36 8.58
N PHE A 126 -2.49 0.43 7.68
CA PHE A 126 -1.09 0.39 8.07
C PHE A 126 -0.37 1.66 7.59
N LEU A 127 0.33 2.33 8.50
CA LEU A 127 1.09 3.55 8.23
C LEU A 127 2.56 3.20 7.91
N VAL A 128 2.93 3.37 6.66
CA VAL A 128 4.31 3.31 6.18
C VAL A 128 4.95 4.69 6.35
N LEU A 129 5.78 4.81 7.38
CA LEU A 129 6.59 6.00 7.65
C LEU A 129 7.90 5.88 6.87
N ARG A 130 8.11 6.76 5.88
CA ARG A 130 9.42 6.82 5.20
C ARG A 130 10.44 7.51 6.10
N THR A 131 11.52 6.81 6.40
CA THR A 131 12.72 7.37 7.00
C THR A 131 13.60 8.03 5.94
N THR A 132 14.44 8.98 6.35
CA THR A 132 15.51 9.50 5.48
C THR A 132 16.50 8.39 5.17
N LYS A 133 17.09 8.42 3.97
CA LYS A 133 18.14 7.48 3.56
C LYS A 133 19.20 7.35 4.66
N SER A 134 19.62 6.12 4.96
CA SER A 134 20.71 5.87 5.90
C SER A 134 21.97 6.63 5.45
N LYS A 135 22.81 7.07 6.38
CA LYS A 135 24.12 7.67 6.06
C LYS A 135 25.20 6.61 5.88
N ILE A 136 24.90 5.36 6.22
CA ILE A 136 25.81 4.22 6.16
C ILE A 136 25.68 3.61 4.76
N LYS A 137 26.81 3.44 4.06
CA LYS A 137 26.82 2.98 2.66
C LYS A 137 26.28 1.56 2.49
N ALA A 138 26.56 0.65 3.43
CA ALA A 138 26.07 -0.72 3.40
C ALA A 138 24.53 -0.76 3.46
N ASP A 139 23.97 -0.07 4.46
CA ASP A 139 22.52 0.05 4.63
C ASP A 139 21.85 0.77 3.46
N GLN A 140 22.55 1.69 2.76
CA GLN A 140 22.01 2.33 1.56
C GLN A 140 21.82 1.35 0.41
N VAL A 141 22.73 0.38 0.24
CA VAL A 141 22.61 -0.64 -0.82
C VAL A 141 21.45 -1.58 -0.50
N GLU A 142 21.35 -2.03 0.75
CA GLU A 142 20.26 -2.89 1.21
C GLU A 142 18.89 -2.18 1.08
N ASP A 143 18.75 -0.96 1.62
CA ASP A 143 17.53 -0.14 1.54
C ASP A 143 17.15 0.21 0.08
N GLN A 144 18.12 0.28 -0.84
CA GLN A 144 17.85 0.47 -2.26
C GLN A 144 17.32 -0.83 -2.90
N SER A 145 17.93 -1.98 -2.61
CA SER A 145 17.50 -3.31 -3.12
C SER A 145 16.08 -3.69 -2.66
N CYS A 146 15.78 -3.50 -1.38
CA CYS A 146 14.45 -3.77 -0.81
C CYS A 146 13.36 -2.84 -1.38
N ARG A 147 13.73 -1.64 -1.84
CA ARG A 147 12.79 -0.67 -2.45
C ARG A 147 12.46 -0.99 -3.90
N THR A 148 13.41 -1.47 -4.68
CA THR A 148 13.21 -1.77 -6.10
C THR A 148 12.67 -3.18 -6.33
N GLY A 149 12.73 -4.05 -5.32
CA GLY A 149 12.20 -5.42 -5.41
C GLY A 149 12.93 -6.28 -6.44
N GLN A 150 14.18 -5.91 -6.77
CA GLN A 150 15.09 -6.74 -7.55
C GLN A 150 15.98 -7.53 -6.59
N PRO A 151 16.27 -8.81 -6.88
CA PRO A 151 17.26 -9.59 -6.13
C PRO A 151 18.64 -8.94 -6.19
#